data_AF-A0A935E8A7-F1
#
_entry.id   AF-A0A935E8A7-F1
#
_cell.length_a   1.000
_cell.length_b   1.000
_cell.length_c   1.000
_cell.angle_alpha   90.00
_cell.angle_beta   90.00
_cell.angle_gamma   90.00
#
_symmetry.space_group_name_H-M   'P 1'
#
loop_
_entity.id
_entity.type
_entity.pdbx_description
1 polymer ?
#
loop_
_entity_poly.entity_id
_entity_poly.type
_entity_poly.pdbx_seq_one_letter_code
_entity_poly.pdbx_strand_id
1 'polypeptide(L)'
;MAEINNTIYVGGGFTGVQQGYGQTTQNQSFLAAFDRDTGNWISTFRPTFNKPVLALQVSRSGKLLVGGEFTTVNGVARKGLVALNPTTGATDPTFTASIDGTTPSSANSPATATTSTSAASSPASSAPPATHGSGTPHARRRHRTTRLHLAPRFMGGVWDLAIDPIRNRVGAVGSFSSIEGLAGTYNMGVVTRGTGTVVTGLTPYQYNQVTEQHQTIGITYANNAWIVAGEQHSVQVLSATTNARLGWMNTGFPTCPTWEVTPCPATAGGAYQVVERFADGKLIIGCHCWQPYLGNTSLWNIGTFYNSFEGTREFLYGAQAIRSSDFRTASRFVPGLRKSAALETWNVFVDSRGCYYIGGYYTSKADGTWLGGFGRMCEPVAAPTNVTGTNLGGSARLAWTAPNSQLPVTGYRIQRNGTTIGETSTTTFTVANLAAGTYTFTVAARDKSGRFSTAVSVTVTVTVTDNQAPNPPPGVAAALVNGKQVKVTWNAATDLPNPGGVGVASYWVVRDWTTQWLVPASGTRQYIDTNASKGTRRYQVFAVDRGNRISAGSTPVTITVP
;
A
#
# COMPACT_ATOMS: atom_id res chain seq x y z
N MET A 1 8.03 3.41 -14.71
CA MET A 1 8.71 4.35 -13.77
C MET A 1 9.49 3.52 -12.75
N ALA A 2 10.45 4.10 -12.02
CA ALA A 2 11.14 3.42 -10.91
C ALA A 2 11.35 4.36 -9.72
N GLU A 3 11.46 3.81 -8.52
CA GLU A 3 11.79 4.54 -7.28
C GLU A 3 13.12 4.02 -6.71
N ILE A 4 14.07 4.92 -6.41
CA ILE A 4 15.33 4.59 -5.69
C ILE A 4 15.54 5.67 -4.64
N ASN A 5 15.61 5.28 -3.36
CA ASN A 5 15.68 6.20 -2.22
C ASN A 5 14.54 7.23 -2.25
N ASN A 6 14.84 8.53 -2.35
CA ASN A 6 13.84 9.59 -2.49
C ASN A 6 13.59 10.03 -3.94
N THR A 7 14.08 9.27 -4.93
CA THR A 7 14.07 9.69 -6.34
C THR A 7 13.15 8.82 -7.20
N ILE A 8 12.23 9.48 -7.91
CA ILE A 8 11.38 8.88 -8.94
C ILE A 8 12.00 9.11 -10.31
N TYR A 9 12.18 8.03 -11.07
CA TYR A 9 12.68 8.03 -12.43
C TYR A 9 11.53 7.81 -13.42
N VAL A 10 11.39 8.74 -14.35
CA VAL A 10 10.33 8.76 -15.37
C VAL A 10 10.97 8.60 -16.74
N GLY A 11 10.68 7.47 -17.40
CA GLY A 11 11.00 7.23 -18.80
C GLY A 11 9.80 7.53 -19.68
N GLY A 12 10.03 7.87 -20.95
CA GLY A 12 8.96 7.98 -21.95
C GLY A 12 9.43 8.59 -23.28
N GLY A 13 8.46 9.05 -24.08
CA GLY A 13 8.69 9.73 -25.36
C GLY A 13 8.88 11.25 -25.28
N PHE A 14 9.02 11.82 -24.08
CA PHE A 14 9.13 13.28 -23.88
C PHE A 14 10.50 13.83 -24.31
N THR A 15 10.55 15.12 -24.66
CA THR A 15 11.77 15.83 -25.09
C THR A 15 12.27 16.90 -24.10
N GLY A 16 11.50 17.15 -23.03
CA GLY A 16 11.85 18.13 -22.01
C GLY A 16 11.03 17.97 -20.73
N VAL A 17 11.44 18.68 -19.69
CA VAL A 17 10.83 18.65 -18.35
C VAL A 17 10.43 20.07 -17.92
N GLN A 18 9.33 20.19 -17.19
CA GLN A 18 8.75 21.47 -16.75
C GLN A 18 8.38 21.38 -15.26
N GLN A 19 8.87 22.30 -14.43
CA GLN A 19 8.52 22.37 -12.99
C GLN A 19 7.26 23.23 -12.80
N GLY A 20 6.10 22.64 -13.09
CA GLY A 20 4.79 23.29 -12.92
C GLY A 20 4.23 23.95 -14.18
N TYR A 21 2.90 24.13 -14.22
CA TYR A 21 2.19 24.56 -15.42
C TYR A 21 2.60 25.96 -15.90
N GLY A 22 2.89 26.08 -17.20
CA GLY A 22 3.27 27.35 -17.84
C GLY A 22 4.73 27.78 -17.66
N GLN A 23 5.54 27.06 -16.88
CA GLN A 23 6.95 27.39 -16.65
C GLN A 23 7.86 27.05 -17.85
N THR A 24 9.10 27.53 -17.86
CA THR A 24 10.06 27.25 -18.93
C THR A 24 10.42 25.76 -19.01
N THR A 25 10.08 25.10 -20.12
CA THR A 25 10.52 23.73 -20.41
C THR A 25 12.04 23.66 -20.57
N GLN A 26 12.65 22.72 -19.87
CA GLN A 26 14.08 22.46 -19.87
C GLN A 26 14.40 21.24 -20.74
N ASN A 27 15.51 21.30 -21.49
CA ASN A 27 15.92 20.21 -22.38
C ASN A 27 16.44 19.01 -21.58
N GLN A 28 15.61 17.97 -21.48
CA GLN A 28 15.98 16.64 -20.99
C GLN A 28 15.02 15.63 -21.62
N SER A 29 15.51 14.86 -22.58
CA SER A 29 14.71 13.90 -23.35
C SER A 29 14.71 12.52 -22.72
N PHE A 30 13.58 11.83 -22.86
CA PHE A 30 13.33 10.40 -22.69
C PHE A 30 13.51 9.79 -21.30
N LEU A 31 14.41 10.29 -20.45
CA LEU A 31 14.57 9.87 -19.06
C LEU A 31 14.87 11.07 -18.16
N ALA A 32 14.14 11.18 -17.04
CA ALA A 32 14.28 12.25 -16.07
C ALA A 32 14.13 11.72 -14.63
N ALA A 33 14.67 12.46 -13.66
CA ALA A 33 14.61 12.13 -12.24
C ALA A 33 13.98 13.29 -11.44
N PHE A 34 13.19 12.96 -10.42
CA PHE A 34 12.47 13.91 -9.57
C PHE A 34 12.57 13.48 -8.11
N ASP A 35 12.63 14.42 -7.18
CA ASP A 35 12.40 14.13 -5.76
C ASP A 35 10.94 13.69 -5.55
N ARG A 36 10.73 12.60 -4.82
CA ARG A 36 9.43 11.95 -4.63
C ARG A 36 8.44 12.79 -3.84
N ASP A 37 8.93 13.50 -2.82
CA ASP A 37 8.09 14.12 -1.81
C ASP A 37 7.74 15.57 -2.14
N THR A 38 8.64 16.27 -2.85
CA THR A 38 8.43 17.64 -3.35
C THR A 38 8.03 17.70 -4.83
N GLY A 39 8.27 16.64 -5.62
CA GLY A 39 8.08 16.64 -7.07
C GLY A 39 9.15 17.43 -7.85
N ASN A 40 10.18 17.97 -7.17
CA ASN A 40 11.20 18.80 -7.79
C ASN A 40 12.08 17.98 -8.74
N TRP A 41 12.13 18.37 -10.01
CA TRP A 41 13.06 17.81 -11.00
C TRP A 41 14.53 17.96 -10.56
N ILE A 42 15.28 16.86 -10.63
CA ILE A 42 16.70 16.78 -10.23
C ILE A 42 17.57 17.21 -11.43
N SER A 43 18.14 18.40 -11.32
CA SER A 43 18.89 19.04 -12.41
C SER A 43 20.31 18.47 -12.63
N THR A 44 20.82 17.64 -11.72
CA THR A 44 22.13 16.98 -11.85
C THR A 44 22.09 15.66 -12.60
N PHE A 45 20.94 15.00 -12.69
CA PHE A 45 20.77 13.75 -13.42
C PHE A 45 20.57 14.02 -14.91
N ARG A 46 21.57 13.66 -15.73
CA ARG A 46 21.67 14.08 -17.15
C ARG A 46 22.09 12.97 -18.14
N PRO A 47 21.46 11.77 -18.11
CA PRO A 47 21.71 10.80 -19.16
C PRO A 47 21.13 11.30 -20.51
N THR A 48 21.79 10.99 -21.62
CA THR A 48 21.29 11.29 -22.97
C THR A 48 20.96 10.01 -23.72
N PHE A 49 19.79 9.98 -24.37
CA PHE A 49 19.28 8.87 -25.17
C PHE A 49 18.89 9.37 -26.56
N ASN A 50 19.07 8.56 -27.61
CA ASN A 50 18.71 8.94 -28.98
C ASN A 50 17.26 8.61 -29.39
N LYS A 51 16.53 7.84 -28.57
CA LYS A 51 15.14 7.41 -28.74
C LYS A 51 14.48 7.20 -27.37
N PRO A 52 13.15 6.99 -27.28
CA PRO A 52 12.44 6.78 -26.02
C PRO A 52 12.98 5.65 -25.13
N VAL A 53 12.91 5.91 -23.82
CA VAL A 53 12.97 4.91 -22.76
C VAL A 53 11.53 4.48 -22.46
N LEU A 54 11.31 3.17 -22.28
CA LEU A 54 10.00 2.58 -22.07
C LEU A 54 9.95 1.83 -20.73
N ALA A 55 10.94 0.97 -20.48
CA ALA A 55 11.06 0.19 -19.26
C ALA A 55 12.05 0.80 -18.26
N LEU A 56 11.73 0.74 -16.96
CA LEU A 56 12.63 1.11 -15.87
C LEU A 56 12.52 0.13 -14.71
N GLN A 57 13.65 -0.39 -14.23
CA GLN A 57 13.74 -1.29 -13.09
C GLN A 57 14.95 -0.97 -12.20
N VAL A 58 15.03 -1.58 -11.02
CA VAL A 58 16.14 -1.37 -10.07
C VAL A 58 16.96 -2.65 -9.90
N SER A 59 18.28 -2.56 -10.01
CA SER A 59 19.21 -3.67 -9.75
C SER A 59 19.37 -3.96 -8.24
N ARG A 60 19.92 -5.11 -7.85
CA ARG A 60 20.18 -5.42 -6.42
C ARG A 60 21.18 -4.45 -5.78
N SER A 61 22.07 -3.89 -6.59
CA SER A 61 23.10 -2.89 -6.25
C SER A 61 22.63 -1.44 -6.39
N GLY A 62 21.32 -1.16 -6.48
CA GLY A 62 20.78 0.20 -6.58
C GLY A 62 21.02 0.92 -7.92
N LYS A 63 21.73 0.32 -8.88
CA LYS A 63 21.82 0.80 -10.28
C LYS A 63 20.43 0.82 -10.92
N LEU A 64 20.14 1.84 -11.72
CA LEU A 64 18.91 1.94 -12.50
C LEU A 64 19.05 1.13 -13.79
N LEU A 65 18.17 0.16 -14.03
CA LEU A 65 18.10 -0.60 -15.28
C LEU A 65 17.09 0.08 -16.20
N VAL A 66 17.46 0.25 -17.47
CA VAL A 66 16.72 1.08 -18.44
C VAL A 66 16.54 0.30 -19.74
N GLY A 67 15.30 0.12 -20.18
CA GLY A 67 14.94 -0.51 -21.45
C GLY A 67 14.20 0.47 -22.38
N GLY A 68 14.34 0.32 -23.69
CA GLY A 68 13.65 1.18 -24.66
C GLY A 68 13.96 0.84 -26.12
N GLU A 69 13.74 1.81 -27.01
CA GLU A 69 14.07 1.67 -28.44
C GLU A 69 15.48 2.19 -28.82
N PHE A 70 16.21 2.74 -27.84
CA PHE A 70 17.49 3.43 -28.05
C PHE A 70 18.61 2.54 -28.61
N THR A 71 19.52 3.16 -29.36
CA THR A 71 20.73 2.51 -29.90
C THR A 71 22.03 3.18 -29.43
N THR A 72 21.94 4.35 -28.80
CA THR A 72 23.06 5.01 -28.11
C THR A 72 22.61 5.65 -26.81
N VAL A 73 23.46 5.59 -25.78
CA VAL A 73 23.26 6.20 -24.46
C VAL A 73 24.55 6.90 -24.04
N ASN A 74 24.48 8.17 -23.65
CA ASN A 74 25.64 9.02 -23.34
C ASN A 74 26.70 9.02 -24.48
N GLY A 75 26.25 8.96 -25.74
CA GLY A 75 27.10 8.85 -26.93
C GLY A 75 27.68 7.47 -27.21
N VAL A 76 27.58 6.51 -26.28
CA VAL A 76 28.09 5.13 -26.43
C VAL A 76 27.04 4.23 -27.07
N ALA A 77 27.44 3.34 -27.98
CA ALA A 77 26.54 2.35 -28.59
C ALA A 77 26.05 1.33 -27.55
N ARG A 78 24.74 1.34 -27.28
CA ARG A 78 24.02 0.39 -26.42
C ARG A 78 22.61 0.24 -26.99
N LYS A 79 22.22 -0.96 -27.40
CA LYS A 79 20.92 -1.23 -28.03
C LYS A 79 19.91 -1.75 -27.02
N GLY A 80 18.79 -1.05 -26.86
CA GLY A 80 17.57 -1.49 -26.18
C GLY A 80 17.64 -1.69 -24.66
N LEU A 81 18.81 -1.96 -24.08
CA LEU A 81 18.99 -2.20 -22.65
C LEU A 81 20.30 -1.56 -22.13
N VAL A 82 20.28 -1.01 -20.93
CA VAL A 82 21.48 -0.46 -20.26
C VAL A 82 21.29 -0.40 -18.73
N ALA A 83 22.37 -0.33 -17.97
CA ALA A 83 22.36 0.06 -16.56
C ALA A 83 23.02 1.44 -16.38
N LEU A 84 22.44 2.28 -15.52
CA LEU A 84 22.94 3.61 -15.16
C LEU A 84 23.24 3.72 -13.66
N ASN A 85 24.22 4.56 -13.33
CA ASN A 85 24.37 5.11 -11.99
C ASN A 85 23.16 6.04 -11.68
N PRO A 86 22.42 5.82 -10.58
CA PRO A 86 21.16 6.50 -10.30
C PRO A 86 21.33 7.99 -9.95
N THR A 87 22.51 8.39 -9.45
CA THR A 87 22.80 9.76 -9.00
C THR A 87 23.28 10.64 -10.16
N THR A 88 24.06 10.09 -11.09
CA THR A 88 24.73 10.86 -12.16
C THR A 88 24.13 10.65 -13.54
N GLY A 89 23.45 9.51 -13.79
CA GLY A 89 23.05 9.10 -15.13
C GLY A 89 24.20 8.55 -15.99
N ALA A 90 25.40 8.39 -15.42
CA ALA A 90 26.53 7.75 -16.10
C ALA A 90 26.20 6.29 -16.45
N THR A 91 26.63 5.84 -17.62
CA THR A 91 26.47 4.46 -18.10
C THR A 91 27.41 3.52 -17.36
N ASP A 92 26.90 2.35 -16.97
CA ASP A 92 27.70 1.31 -16.34
C ASP A 92 28.37 0.43 -17.41
N PRO A 93 29.72 0.41 -17.50
CA PRO A 93 30.42 -0.43 -18.47
C PRO A 93 30.34 -1.93 -18.13
N THR A 94 30.08 -2.30 -16.86
CA THR A 94 30.00 -3.70 -16.42
C THR A 94 28.68 -4.37 -16.82
N PHE A 95 27.69 -3.60 -17.25
CA PHE A 95 26.45 -4.10 -17.83
C PHE A 95 26.58 -4.09 -19.37
N THR A 96 26.72 -5.27 -19.97
CA THR A 96 27.14 -5.40 -21.37
C THR A 96 26.00 -5.55 -22.37
N ALA A 97 24.80 -5.96 -21.91
CA ALA A 97 23.71 -6.45 -22.75
C ALA A 97 23.31 -5.51 -23.91
N SER A 98 23.09 -6.12 -25.06
CA SER A 98 22.68 -5.49 -26.31
C SER A 98 21.52 -6.27 -26.94
N ILE A 99 20.52 -5.55 -27.45
CA ILE A 99 19.30 -6.09 -28.04
C ILE A 99 19.35 -5.91 -29.56
N ASP A 100 19.14 -6.98 -30.32
CA ASP A 100 19.10 -6.91 -31.78
C ASP A 100 17.67 -6.81 -32.30
N GLY A 101 17.44 -5.81 -33.16
CA GLY A 101 16.12 -5.46 -33.66
C GLY A 101 15.55 -6.50 -34.63
N THR A 102 14.26 -6.39 -34.90
CA THR A 102 13.60 -7.10 -36.00
C THR A 102 13.73 -6.29 -37.29
N THR A 103 14.24 -6.91 -38.36
CA THR A 103 13.84 -6.56 -39.73
C THR A 103 12.55 -7.32 -40.03
N PRO A 104 11.41 -6.68 -40.29
CA PRO A 104 10.17 -7.40 -40.62
C PRO A 104 10.34 -8.21 -41.90
N SER A 105 10.25 -9.53 -41.80
CA SER A 105 10.18 -10.44 -42.95
C SER A 105 8.79 -10.39 -43.58
N SER A 106 8.52 -9.29 -44.29
CA SER A 106 7.53 -9.16 -45.36
C SER A 106 6.14 -9.76 -45.14
N ALA A 107 5.27 -9.10 -44.37
CA ALA A 107 3.82 -9.09 -44.59
C ALA A 107 3.16 -7.86 -43.93
N ASN A 108 2.04 -7.41 -44.51
CA ASN A 108 0.99 -6.56 -43.92
C ASN A 108 1.40 -5.26 -43.19
N SER A 109 1.47 -4.17 -43.94
CA SER A 109 1.46 -2.79 -43.42
C SER A 109 0.21 -2.50 -42.57
N PRO A 110 0.31 -2.08 -41.30
CA PRO A 110 -0.84 -1.71 -40.49
C PRO A 110 -1.54 -0.42 -40.97
N ALA A 111 -2.86 -0.35 -40.81
CA ALA A 111 -3.66 0.80 -41.23
C ALA A 111 -3.46 2.04 -40.34
N THR A 112 -3.55 3.23 -40.94
CA THR A 112 -3.48 4.52 -40.24
C THR A 112 -4.75 4.82 -39.46
N ALA A 113 -4.64 4.91 -38.13
CA ALA A 113 -5.68 5.50 -37.29
C ALA A 113 -5.70 7.04 -37.46
N THR A 114 -6.58 7.55 -38.31
CA THR A 114 -6.88 8.99 -38.39
C THR A 114 -7.77 9.41 -37.21
N THR A 115 -7.39 10.47 -36.51
CA THR A 115 -8.19 11.08 -35.45
C THR A 115 -9.52 11.63 -35.98
N SER A 116 -10.65 11.14 -35.46
CA SER A 116 -11.98 11.72 -35.71
C SER A 116 -12.58 12.27 -34.42
N THR A 117 -12.52 13.59 -34.23
CA THR A 117 -13.34 14.30 -33.26
C THR A 117 -14.71 14.63 -33.86
N SER A 118 -15.77 13.99 -33.39
CA SER A 118 -17.14 14.47 -33.58
C SER A 118 -18.01 14.08 -32.39
N ALA A 119 -18.91 14.99 -31.99
CA ALA A 119 -19.89 14.73 -30.96
C ALA A 119 -21.06 13.89 -31.51
N ALA A 120 -21.83 13.26 -30.63
CA ALA A 120 -22.96 12.42 -31.02
C ALA A 120 -24.21 13.25 -31.36
N SER A 121 -24.74 13.09 -32.57
CA SER A 121 -26.13 13.42 -32.91
C SER A 121 -26.59 12.66 -34.16
N SER A 122 -27.51 11.70 -33.96
CA SER A 122 -28.38 11.14 -35.01
C SER A 122 -29.45 12.18 -35.43
N PRO A 123 -30.22 12.03 -36.54
CA PRO A 123 -30.41 10.81 -37.34
C PRO A 123 -30.43 11.00 -38.89
N ALA A 124 -30.80 9.90 -39.58
CA ALA A 124 -31.61 9.81 -40.82
C ALA A 124 -30.96 9.29 -42.13
N SER A 125 -31.57 8.20 -42.60
CA SER A 125 -31.89 7.82 -44.01
C SER A 125 -30.83 7.37 -45.04
N SER A 126 -31.23 6.30 -45.75
CA SER A 126 -30.83 5.84 -47.10
C SER A 126 -29.42 5.29 -47.36
N ALA A 127 -29.40 4.21 -48.14
CA ALA A 127 -28.28 3.53 -48.79
C ALA A 127 -28.80 3.02 -50.17
N PRO A 128 -28.06 2.24 -50.98
CA PRO A 128 -26.64 2.14 -51.32
C PRO A 128 -26.48 2.54 -52.84
N PRO A 129 -25.60 1.99 -53.73
CA PRO A 129 -24.40 1.14 -53.62
C PRO A 129 -23.18 1.55 -54.50
N ALA A 130 -22.16 0.66 -54.52
CA ALA A 130 -21.31 0.25 -55.67
C ALA A 130 -19.88 0.83 -55.92
N THR A 131 -18.90 -0.04 -55.61
CA THR A 131 -17.74 -0.51 -56.41
C THR A 131 -16.57 0.39 -56.89
N HIS A 132 -15.40 -0.28 -57.00
CA HIS A 132 -14.09 0.17 -57.54
C HIS A 132 -13.36 1.25 -56.71
N GLY A 133 -12.02 1.39 -56.76
CA GLY A 133 -10.99 0.59 -57.45
C GLY A 133 -9.58 1.04 -57.01
N SER A 134 -8.52 0.29 -57.34
CA SER A 134 -7.14 0.61 -56.94
C SER A 134 -6.49 1.70 -57.79
N GLY A 135 -5.75 2.62 -57.16
CA GLY A 135 -4.94 3.63 -57.87
C GLY A 135 -3.97 4.39 -56.97
N THR A 136 -2.68 4.39 -57.33
CA THR A 136 -1.59 5.09 -56.61
C THR A 136 -1.07 6.31 -57.38
N PRO A 137 -0.82 7.45 -56.72
CA PRO A 137 0.03 8.52 -57.27
C PRO A 137 1.25 8.88 -56.38
N HIS A 138 2.18 9.65 -56.95
CA HIS A 138 3.52 9.92 -56.41
C HIS A 138 3.68 11.23 -55.60
N ALA A 139 4.85 11.41 -54.96
CA ALA A 139 5.19 12.50 -54.04
C ALA A 139 5.89 13.72 -54.69
N ARG A 140 5.98 14.84 -53.94
CA ARG A 140 7.19 15.72 -53.89
C ARG A 140 7.22 16.70 -52.70
N ARG A 141 8.35 17.41 -52.56
CA ARG A 141 8.74 18.35 -51.45
C ARG A 141 8.21 19.79 -51.72
N ARG A 142 8.37 20.85 -50.90
CA ARG A 142 9.27 21.13 -49.74
C ARG A 142 8.82 22.37 -48.90
N HIS A 143 9.21 22.39 -47.61
CA HIS A 143 9.60 23.55 -46.75
C HIS A 143 8.60 24.44 -45.94
N ARG A 144 8.93 24.47 -44.62
CA ARG A 144 8.92 25.58 -43.61
C ARG A 144 7.74 25.83 -42.63
N THR A 145 8.15 25.87 -41.34
CA THR A 145 7.59 26.59 -40.16
C THR A 145 6.23 26.21 -39.52
N THR A 146 6.32 25.66 -38.28
CA THR A 146 5.40 25.78 -37.10
C THR A 146 3.93 25.37 -37.23
N ARG A 147 3.29 24.61 -36.31
CA ARG A 147 3.60 24.19 -34.91
C ARG A 147 3.36 22.67 -34.69
N LEU A 148 3.64 22.17 -33.48
CA LEU A 148 3.34 20.81 -32.96
C LEU A 148 1.81 20.61 -32.76
N HIS A 149 1.22 19.40 -32.65
CA HIS A 149 1.62 18.24 -31.81
C HIS A 149 1.18 16.84 -32.33
N LEU A 150 2.06 15.85 -32.10
CA LEU A 150 1.85 14.49 -31.52
C LEU A 150 0.90 13.48 -32.26
N ALA A 151 1.28 12.30 -32.81
CA ALA A 151 2.38 11.30 -32.64
C ALA A 151 2.20 10.29 -31.46
N PRO A 152 2.87 9.10 -31.41
CA PRO A 152 3.73 8.38 -32.38
C PRO A 152 2.93 7.25 -33.09
N ARG A 153 3.40 6.16 -33.73
CA ARG A 153 4.71 5.49 -34.08
C ARG A 153 5.40 4.51 -33.11
N PHE A 154 5.92 3.40 -33.68
CA PHE A 154 6.73 2.33 -33.04
C PHE A 154 7.69 1.68 -34.06
N MET A 155 8.85 1.17 -33.60
CA MET A 155 9.70 0.07 -34.13
C MET A 155 11.17 0.31 -33.73
N GLY A 156 11.81 -0.47 -32.87
CA GLY A 156 11.33 -1.44 -31.89
C GLY A 156 12.38 -1.53 -30.76
N GLY A 157 12.22 -2.41 -29.77
CA GLY A 157 13.15 -2.52 -28.64
C GLY A 157 12.60 -3.27 -27.43
N VAL A 158 13.18 -3.03 -26.25
CA VAL A 158 12.67 -3.54 -24.96
C VAL A 158 11.62 -2.59 -24.43
N TRP A 159 10.44 -3.12 -24.15
CA TRP A 159 9.24 -2.36 -23.80
C TRP A 159 8.91 -2.48 -22.31
N ASP A 160 9.17 -3.65 -21.70
CA ASP A 160 9.05 -3.84 -20.25
C ASP A 160 10.13 -4.78 -19.68
N LEU A 161 10.35 -4.69 -18.37
CA LEU A 161 11.41 -5.38 -17.62
C LEU A 161 10.88 -5.88 -16.27
N ALA A 162 11.12 -7.15 -15.95
CA ALA A 162 10.79 -7.77 -14.67
C ALA A 162 12.03 -8.28 -13.94
N ILE A 163 12.01 -8.21 -12.61
CA ILE A 163 13.09 -8.72 -11.75
C ILE A 163 12.71 -10.07 -11.15
N ASP A 164 13.57 -11.09 -11.35
CA ASP A 164 13.59 -12.28 -10.49
C ASP A 164 14.58 -12.02 -9.35
N PRO A 165 14.09 -11.77 -8.11
CA PRO A 165 14.95 -11.49 -6.96
C PRO A 165 15.62 -12.75 -6.38
N ILE A 166 15.12 -13.95 -6.71
CA ILE A 166 15.64 -15.24 -6.21
C ILE A 166 16.89 -15.63 -7.00
N ARG A 167 16.82 -15.59 -8.33
CA ARG A 167 17.92 -15.99 -9.23
C ARG A 167 18.83 -14.84 -9.66
N ASN A 168 18.54 -13.62 -9.19
CA ASN A 168 19.24 -12.40 -9.62
C ASN A 168 19.21 -12.22 -11.15
N ARG A 169 18.03 -12.46 -11.76
CA ARG A 169 17.78 -12.35 -13.21
C ARG A 169 16.87 -11.15 -13.51
N VAL A 170 16.88 -10.73 -14.77
CA VAL A 170 15.99 -9.73 -15.35
C VAL A 170 15.35 -10.36 -16.58
N GLY A 171 14.02 -10.49 -16.59
CA GLY A 171 13.27 -10.80 -17.80
C GLY A 171 13.03 -9.50 -18.58
N ALA A 172 13.21 -9.54 -19.89
CA ALA A 172 12.96 -8.42 -20.80
C ALA A 172 11.96 -8.85 -21.86
N VAL A 173 10.99 -7.99 -22.18
CA VAL A 173 10.01 -8.20 -23.26
C VAL A 173 9.93 -7.00 -24.19
N GLY A 174 9.44 -7.21 -25.40
CA GLY A 174 9.25 -6.16 -26.39
C GLY A 174 9.07 -6.69 -27.82
N SER A 175 9.66 -5.97 -28.77
CA SER A 175 9.81 -6.39 -30.17
C SER A 175 11.29 -6.39 -30.56
N PHE A 176 11.92 -7.57 -30.54
CA PHE A 176 13.33 -7.81 -30.85
C PHE A 176 13.59 -9.25 -31.32
N SER A 177 14.60 -9.44 -32.17
CA SER A 177 14.90 -10.74 -32.77
C SER A 177 15.74 -11.64 -31.86
N SER A 178 16.61 -11.05 -31.04
CA SER A 178 17.43 -11.76 -30.05
C SER A 178 18.09 -10.79 -29.05
N ILE A 179 18.64 -11.35 -27.98
CA ILE A 179 19.61 -10.70 -27.09
C ILE A 179 21.00 -11.28 -27.39
N GLU A 180 21.98 -10.44 -27.71
CA GLU A 180 23.34 -10.85 -28.14
C GLU A 180 23.36 -11.95 -29.24
N GLY A 181 22.42 -11.93 -30.18
CA GLY A 181 22.32 -12.95 -31.23
C GLY A 181 21.81 -14.33 -30.79
N LEU A 182 21.46 -14.53 -29.51
CA LEU A 182 21.08 -15.86 -28.99
C LEU A 182 19.71 -16.32 -29.53
N ALA A 183 19.72 -17.40 -30.32
CA ALA A 183 18.51 -18.02 -30.83
C ALA A 183 17.52 -18.42 -29.71
N GLY A 184 16.23 -18.27 -29.96
CA GLY A 184 15.18 -18.53 -28.98
C GLY A 184 14.93 -17.42 -27.95
N THR A 185 15.66 -16.29 -28.04
CA THR A 185 15.42 -15.08 -27.24
C THR A 185 14.68 -13.97 -28.03
N TYR A 186 13.88 -14.33 -29.03
CA TYR A 186 13.02 -13.37 -29.73
C TYR A 186 11.89 -12.90 -28.81
N ASN A 187 11.64 -11.59 -28.79
CA ASN A 187 10.63 -10.86 -28.02
C ASN A 187 10.61 -11.05 -26.49
N MET A 188 11.03 -12.19 -25.95
CA MET A 188 11.30 -12.42 -24.55
C MET A 188 12.70 -13.01 -24.39
N GLY A 189 13.49 -12.44 -23.50
CA GLY A 189 14.78 -13.00 -23.10
C GLY A 189 15.06 -12.72 -21.62
N VAL A 190 16.08 -13.38 -21.08
CA VAL A 190 16.44 -13.25 -19.67
C VAL A 190 17.95 -13.00 -19.56
N VAL A 191 18.32 -11.98 -18.79
CA VAL A 191 19.72 -11.62 -18.51
C VAL A 191 20.00 -11.65 -17.01
N THR A 192 21.28 -11.68 -16.63
CA THR A 192 21.68 -11.52 -15.23
C THR A 192 21.59 -10.06 -14.78
N ARG A 193 21.08 -9.83 -13.57
CA ARG A 193 20.80 -8.47 -13.01
C ARG A 193 22.06 -7.67 -12.64
N GLY A 194 23.23 -8.30 -12.66
CA GLY A 194 24.52 -7.68 -12.35
C GLY A 194 25.26 -7.16 -13.58
N THR A 195 25.43 -8.01 -14.60
CA THR A 195 26.28 -7.78 -15.78
C THR A 195 25.52 -7.76 -17.11
N GLY A 196 24.23 -8.11 -17.13
CA GLY A 196 23.47 -8.22 -18.37
C GLY A 196 23.81 -9.47 -19.22
N THR A 197 24.67 -10.36 -18.74
CA THR A 197 24.99 -11.62 -19.44
C THR A 197 23.72 -12.45 -19.65
N VAL A 198 23.48 -12.90 -20.88
CA VAL A 198 22.27 -13.65 -21.26
C VAL A 198 22.22 -15.01 -20.57
N VAL A 199 21.03 -15.43 -20.12
CA VAL A 199 20.81 -16.69 -19.42
C VAL A 199 20.47 -17.78 -20.45
N THR A 200 21.43 -18.64 -20.72
CA THR A 200 21.30 -19.81 -21.61
C THR A 200 20.54 -20.97 -20.97
N GLY A 201 20.07 -21.93 -21.78
CA GLY A 201 19.43 -23.17 -21.29
C GLY A 201 17.98 -23.02 -20.84
N LEU A 202 17.33 -21.89 -21.16
CA LEU A 202 15.90 -21.68 -20.96
C LEU A 202 15.10 -22.17 -22.18
N THR A 203 13.88 -22.64 -21.95
CA THR A 203 12.90 -22.93 -22.99
C THR A 203 12.60 -21.65 -23.78
N PRO A 204 12.74 -21.64 -25.13
CA PRO A 204 12.37 -20.50 -25.95
C PRO A 204 10.90 -20.07 -25.74
N TYR A 205 10.64 -18.77 -25.78
CA TYR A 205 9.26 -18.26 -25.71
C TYR A 205 8.46 -18.71 -26.95
N GLN A 206 7.24 -19.20 -26.76
CA GLN A 206 6.38 -19.65 -27.86
C GLN A 206 5.20 -18.68 -28.05
N TYR A 207 4.97 -18.24 -29.29
CA TYR A 207 3.81 -17.44 -29.64
C TYR A 207 2.51 -18.26 -29.58
N ASN A 208 1.37 -17.61 -29.32
CA ASN A 208 0.05 -18.22 -29.46
C ASN A 208 -0.41 -18.36 -30.93
N GLN A 209 0.15 -17.54 -31.82
CA GLN A 209 0.10 -17.66 -33.28
C GLN A 209 1.36 -17.03 -33.89
N VAL A 210 1.97 -17.70 -34.86
CA VAL A 210 3.14 -17.18 -35.60
C VAL A 210 2.82 -16.09 -36.63
N THR A 211 1.53 -15.91 -36.95
CA THR A 211 1.04 -14.98 -37.99
C THR A 211 0.44 -13.68 -37.47
N GLU A 212 0.07 -13.61 -36.18
CA GLU A 212 -0.61 -12.43 -35.60
C GLU A 212 -0.10 -12.03 -34.21
N GLN A 213 0.87 -12.75 -33.63
CA GLN A 213 1.64 -12.29 -32.48
C GLN A 213 3.10 -12.06 -32.90
N HIS A 214 3.46 -10.80 -33.06
CA HIS A 214 4.81 -10.34 -33.40
C HIS A 214 5.47 -9.57 -32.25
N GLN A 215 4.78 -9.41 -31.11
CA GLN A 215 5.19 -8.57 -29.99
C GLN A 215 4.74 -9.15 -28.63
N THR A 216 5.55 -8.86 -27.62
CA THR A 216 5.19 -8.98 -26.19
C THR A 216 5.40 -7.62 -25.56
N ILE A 217 4.55 -7.20 -24.63
CA ILE A 217 4.44 -5.78 -24.23
C ILE A 217 4.76 -5.60 -22.74
N GLY A 218 4.12 -6.37 -21.87
CA GLY A 218 4.32 -6.29 -20.42
C GLY A 218 4.93 -7.57 -19.84
N ILE A 219 5.74 -7.44 -18.80
CA ILE A 219 6.25 -8.57 -18.01
C ILE A 219 6.32 -8.22 -16.53
N THR A 220 5.83 -9.13 -15.68
CA THR A 220 6.06 -9.05 -14.23
C THR A 220 6.50 -10.39 -13.66
N TYR A 221 6.94 -10.38 -12.40
CA TYR A 221 7.42 -11.57 -11.68
C TYR A 221 6.58 -11.81 -10.41
N ALA A 222 6.05 -13.02 -10.28
CA ALA A 222 5.36 -13.47 -9.08
C ALA A 222 5.41 -14.98 -8.92
N ASN A 223 5.36 -15.46 -7.67
CA ASN A 223 5.28 -16.89 -7.32
C ASN A 223 6.15 -17.80 -8.21
N ASN A 224 7.44 -17.45 -8.29
CA ASN A 224 8.45 -18.19 -9.03
C ASN A 224 8.24 -18.29 -10.57
N ALA A 225 7.43 -17.40 -11.13
CA ALA A 225 7.08 -17.34 -12.55
C ALA A 225 7.25 -15.92 -13.14
N TRP A 226 7.53 -15.87 -14.44
CA TRP A 226 7.27 -14.71 -15.28
C TRP A 226 5.80 -14.72 -15.71
N ILE A 227 5.19 -13.55 -15.78
CA ILE A 227 3.85 -13.36 -16.34
C ILE A 227 4.01 -12.37 -17.49
N VAL A 228 3.87 -12.85 -18.72
CA VAL A 228 4.13 -12.11 -19.96
C VAL A 228 2.81 -11.82 -20.65
N ALA A 229 2.57 -10.54 -20.96
CA ALA A 229 1.37 -10.04 -21.63
C ALA A 229 1.73 -9.50 -23.03
N GLY A 230 0.85 -9.65 -24.01
CA GLY A 230 1.11 -9.14 -25.36
C GLY A 230 -0.10 -9.12 -26.30
N GLU A 231 0.20 -9.16 -27.60
CA GLU A 231 -0.79 -9.15 -28.69
C GLU A 231 -1.75 -10.35 -28.65
N GLN A 232 -2.87 -10.21 -29.36
CA GLN A 232 -3.98 -11.16 -29.42
C GLN A 232 -4.53 -11.54 -28.03
N HIS A 233 -4.54 -10.54 -27.14
CA HIS A 233 -4.98 -10.66 -25.75
C HIS A 233 -4.45 -11.91 -25.05
N SER A 234 -3.16 -12.18 -25.22
CA SER A 234 -2.50 -13.34 -24.62
C SER A 234 -1.76 -12.96 -23.33
N VAL A 235 -1.87 -13.83 -22.33
CA VAL A 235 -1.02 -13.83 -21.14
C VAL A 235 -0.45 -15.24 -20.95
N GLN A 236 0.86 -15.36 -20.77
CA GLN A 236 1.52 -16.62 -20.45
C GLN A 236 2.17 -16.54 -19.07
N VAL A 237 1.99 -17.59 -18.28
CA VAL A 237 2.68 -17.78 -16.99
C VAL A 237 3.76 -18.84 -17.20
N LEU A 238 5.02 -18.44 -17.05
CA LEU A 238 6.20 -19.22 -17.41
C LEU A 238 7.09 -19.42 -16.18
N SER A 239 7.63 -20.62 -15.98
CA SER A 239 8.56 -20.93 -14.88
C SER A 239 9.78 -20.02 -14.91
N ALA A 240 10.07 -19.25 -13.86
CA ALA A 240 11.28 -18.41 -13.85
C ALA A 240 12.58 -19.23 -13.74
N THR A 241 12.48 -20.52 -13.41
CA THR A 241 13.60 -21.47 -13.46
C THR A 241 14.01 -21.77 -14.91
N THR A 242 13.05 -22.24 -15.71
CA THR A 242 13.26 -22.92 -17.00
C THR A 242 12.65 -22.20 -18.20
N ASN A 243 11.82 -21.18 -17.98
CA ASN A 243 10.97 -20.50 -18.96
C ASN A 243 9.87 -21.37 -19.64
N ALA A 244 9.70 -22.62 -19.22
CA ALA A 244 8.61 -23.48 -19.68
C ALA A 244 7.25 -22.97 -19.17
N ARG A 245 6.20 -23.07 -20.01
CA ARG A 245 4.85 -22.60 -19.68
C ARG A 245 4.20 -23.45 -18.58
N LEU A 246 3.72 -22.77 -17.53
CA LEU A 246 2.94 -23.34 -16.42
C LEU A 246 1.43 -23.18 -16.65
N GLY A 247 1.03 -22.09 -17.32
CA GLY A 247 -0.36 -21.80 -17.65
C GLY A 247 -0.48 -20.52 -18.47
N TRP A 248 -1.71 -20.08 -18.70
CA TRP A 248 -2.05 -19.00 -19.63
C TRP A 248 -3.46 -18.43 -19.37
N MET A 249 -3.70 -17.22 -19.86
CA MET A 249 -5.04 -16.63 -20.01
C MET A 249 -5.18 -16.04 -21.41
N ASN A 250 -6.40 -15.98 -21.93
CA ASN A 250 -6.70 -15.19 -23.12
C ASN A 250 -8.08 -14.52 -23.07
N THR A 251 -8.30 -13.56 -23.96
CA THR A 251 -9.64 -13.11 -24.34
C THR A 251 -10.00 -13.74 -25.69
N GLY A 252 -11.16 -14.39 -25.76
CA GLY A 252 -11.66 -14.99 -27.00
C GLY A 252 -13.15 -15.35 -26.88
N PHE A 253 -13.71 -15.96 -27.92
CA PHE A 253 -15.10 -16.40 -27.89
C PHE A 253 -15.37 -17.39 -26.75
N PRO A 254 -16.57 -17.38 -26.13
CA PRO A 254 -16.87 -18.24 -24.98
C PRO A 254 -16.71 -19.74 -25.24
N THR A 255 -16.73 -20.17 -26.49
CA THR A 255 -16.61 -21.57 -26.94
C THR A 255 -15.17 -22.07 -27.10
N CYS A 256 -14.13 -21.22 -26.99
CA CYS A 256 -12.75 -21.62 -27.28
C CYS A 256 -11.87 -21.69 -26.00
N PRO A 257 -11.63 -22.87 -25.40
CA PRO A 257 -10.79 -23.03 -24.21
C PRO A 257 -9.32 -23.32 -24.53
N THR A 258 -8.82 -22.92 -25.70
CA THR A 258 -7.42 -23.14 -26.14
C THR A 258 -6.55 -21.90 -25.92
N TRP A 259 -5.25 -22.13 -25.71
CA TRP A 259 -4.23 -21.06 -25.61
C TRP A 259 -3.84 -20.54 -27.01
N GLU A 260 -3.74 -21.46 -27.98
CA GLU A 260 -3.65 -21.16 -29.41
C GLU A 260 -4.95 -20.47 -29.87
N VAL A 261 -4.78 -19.38 -30.62
CA VAL A 261 -5.91 -18.62 -31.18
C VAL A 261 -6.43 -19.26 -32.47
N THR A 262 -5.64 -20.10 -33.15
CA THR A 262 -6.16 -21.04 -34.15
C THR A 262 -6.51 -22.37 -33.43
N PRO A 263 -7.67 -23.00 -33.66
CA PRO A 263 -8.73 -22.68 -34.63
C PRO A 263 -9.91 -21.91 -34.01
N CYS A 264 -9.70 -21.05 -33.00
CA CYS A 264 -10.77 -20.15 -32.57
C CYS A 264 -11.19 -19.27 -33.76
N PRO A 265 -12.49 -19.01 -33.98
CA PRO A 265 -12.90 -17.89 -34.82
C PRO A 265 -12.29 -16.59 -34.26
N ALA A 266 -11.98 -15.65 -35.16
CA ALA A 266 -11.08 -14.53 -34.92
C ALA A 266 -11.24 -13.86 -33.55
N THR A 267 -10.15 -13.77 -32.79
CA THR A 267 -10.08 -13.01 -31.55
C THR A 267 -10.58 -11.58 -31.75
N ALA A 268 -11.11 -10.99 -30.69
CA ALA A 268 -11.12 -9.54 -30.59
C ALA A 268 -9.67 -9.06 -30.77
N GLY A 269 -9.36 -8.35 -31.85
CA GLY A 269 -8.02 -7.84 -32.11
C GLY A 269 -7.63 -6.78 -31.07
N GLY A 270 -6.36 -6.79 -30.65
CA GLY A 270 -5.83 -5.90 -29.61
C GLY A 270 -4.73 -6.57 -28.80
N ALA A 271 -4.34 -5.95 -27.69
CA ALA A 271 -3.25 -6.46 -26.86
C ALA A 271 -3.42 -6.11 -25.38
N TYR A 272 -2.90 -6.98 -24.52
CA TYR A 272 -2.66 -6.64 -23.12
C TYR A 272 -1.38 -5.79 -23.04
N GLN A 273 -1.57 -4.49 -22.78
CA GLN A 273 -0.52 -3.48 -22.79
C GLN A 273 0.28 -3.42 -21.49
N VAL A 274 -0.28 -3.92 -20.39
CA VAL A 274 0.35 -3.85 -19.06
C VAL A 274 0.02 -5.06 -18.22
N VAL A 275 1.01 -5.55 -17.48
CA VAL A 275 0.81 -6.49 -16.37
C VAL A 275 1.66 -6.05 -15.17
N GLU A 276 1.00 -5.62 -14.09
CA GLU A 276 1.66 -5.02 -12.93
C GLU A 276 1.30 -5.76 -11.64
N ARG A 277 2.26 -5.87 -10.71
CA ARG A 277 2.09 -6.57 -9.43
C ARG A 277 1.76 -5.60 -8.30
N PHE A 278 0.63 -5.88 -7.63
CA PHE A 278 0.14 -5.07 -6.53
C PHE A 278 0.68 -5.56 -5.18
N ALA A 279 0.81 -4.63 -4.24
CA ALA A 279 1.41 -4.87 -2.94
C ALA A 279 0.53 -5.73 -1.99
N ASP A 280 -0.75 -5.91 -2.33
CA ASP A 280 -1.71 -6.82 -1.69
C ASP A 280 -1.59 -8.27 -2.22
N GLY A 281 -0.70 -8.52 -3.18
CA GLY A 281 -0.54 -9.82 -3.80
C GLY A 281 -1.48 -10.11 -4.97
N LYS A 282 -2.16 -9.12 -5.57
CA LYS A 282 -2.80 -9.25 -6.88
C LYS A 282 -1.80 -8.96 -8.02
N LEU A 283 -2.11 -9.44 -9.24
CA LEU A 283 -1.56 -8.96 -10.50
C LEU A 283 -2.70 -8.34 -11.29
N ILE A 284 -2.50 -7.14 -11.85
CA ILE A 284 -3.47 -6.49 -12.74
C ILE A 284 -2.96 -6.61 -14.17
N ILE A 285 -3.77 -7.23 -15.02
CA ILE A 285 -3.56 -7.34 -16.48
C ILE A 285 -4.49 -6.32 -17.13
N GLY A 286 -3.94 -5.33 -17.84
CA GLY A 286 -4.68 -4.24 -18.49
C GLY A 286 -4.65 -4.32 -20.01
N CYS A 287 -5.77 -4.04 -20.66
CA CYS A 287 -5.94 -4.13 -22.11
C CYS A 287 -6.02 -2.76 -22.80
N HIS A 288 -5.47 -2.64 -24.00
CA HIS A 288 -6.01 -1.72 -25.00
C HIS A 288 -6.91 -2.53 -25.96
N CYS A 289 -8.22 -2.47 -25.69
CA CYS A 289 -9.24 -3.28 -26.33
C CYS A 289 -10.33 -2.37 -26.92
N TRP A 290 -10.58 -2.46 -28.23
CA TRP A 290 -11.85 -1.96 -28.78
C TRP A 290 -13.02 -2.84 -28.33
N GLN A 291 -14.25 -2.31 -28.30
CA GLN A 291 -15.42 -3.09 -27.94
C GLN A 291 -15.75 -4.14 -29.01
N PRO A 292 -15.59 -5.45 -28.74
CA PRO A 292 -15.86 -6.47 -29.74
C PRO A 292 -17.33 -6.90 -29.67
N TYR A 293 -17.85 -7.38 -30.80
CA TYR A 293 -19.24 -7.83 -30.93
C TYR A 293 -19.32 -9.20 -31.61
N LEU A 294 -20.25 -10.03 -31.12
CA LEU A 294 -20.74 -11.23 -31.79
C LEU A 294 -22.14 -10.94 -32.32
N GLY A 295 -22.24 -10.62 -33.61
CA GLY A 295 -23.45 -10.03 -34.18
C GLY A 295 -23.77 -8.71 -33.48
N ASN A 296 -24.97 -8.59 -32.88
CA ASN A 296 -25.37 -7.40 -32.11
C ASN A 296 -24.96 -7.47 -30.61
N THR A 297 -24.40 -8.59 -30.14
CA THR A 297 -24.08 -8.79 -28.71
C THR A 297 -22.64 -8.40 -28.40
N SER A 298 -22.47 -7.49 -27.43
CA SER A 298 -21.15 -7.08 -26.94
C SER A 298 -20.42 -8.24 -26.24
N LEU A 299 -19.18 -8.53 -26.63
CA LEU A 299 -18.34 -9.56 -26.02
C LEU A 299 -17.95 -9.25 -24.55
N TRP A 300 -18.07 -8.00 -24.10
CA TRP A 300 -17.91 -7.63 -22.69
C TRP A 300 -19.05 -8.17 -21.81
N ASN A 301 -20.25 -8.31 -22.38
CA ASN A 301 -21.46 -8.70 -21.65
C ASN A 301 -21.63 -10.23 -21.55
N ILE A 302 -20.60 -11.00 -21.93
CA ILE A 302 -20.53 -12.47 -21.82
C ILE A 302 -19.12 -12.91 -21.38
N GLY A 303 -18.97 -14.13 -20.87
CA GLY A 303 -17.71 -14.62 -20.31
C GLY A 303 -16.63 -14.90 -21.37
N THR A 304 -15.77 -13.92 -21.64
CA THR A 304 -14.77 -13.95 -22.73
C THR A 304 -13.32 -14.03 -22.29
N PHE A 305 -13.01 -13.68 -21.03
CA PHE A 305 -11.70 -13.96 -20.43
C PHE A 305 -11.65 -15.42 -19.95
N TYR A 306 -10.67 -16.21 -20.39
CA TYR A 306 -10.44 -17.57 -19.91
C TYR A 306 -9.16 -17.65 -19.08
N ASN A 307 -9.20 -18.37 -17.97
CA ASN A 307 -8.04 -18.59 -17.10
C ASN A 307 -7.80 -20.09 -16.87
N SER A 308 -6.70 -20.62 -17.41
CA SER A 308 -6.37 -22.06 -17.35
C SER A 308 -6.07 -22.60 -15.95
N PHE A 309 -5.75 -21.75 -14.96
CA PHE A 309 -5.50 -22.18 -13.58
C PHE A 309 -6.77 -22.57 -12.81
N GLU A 310 -7.94 -22.23 -13.36
CA GLU A 310 -9.28 -22.46 -12.80
C GLU A 310 -10.26 -23.09 -13.79
N GLY A 311 -9.96 -23.04 -15.10
CA GLY A 311 -10.78 -23.63 -16.16
C GLY A 311 -12.05 -22.84 -16.50
N THR A 312 -12.28 -21.73 -15.82
CA THR A 312 -13.49 -20.91 -15.91
C THR A 312 -13.38 -19.75 -16.89
N ARG A 313 -14.53 -19.24 -17.32
CA ARG A 313 -14.66 -18.02 -18.11
C ARG A 313 -15.29 -16.91 -17.29
N GLU A 314 -14.69 -15.73 -17.37
CA GLU A 314 -15.08 -14.53 -16.65
C GLU A 314 -15.43 -13.38 -17.60
N PHE A 315 -16.29 -12.47 -17.13
CA PHE A 315 -16.61 -11.25 -17.87
C PHE A 315 -15.35 -10.38 -17.97
N LEU A 316 -15.11 -9.81 -19.14
CA LEU A 316 -13.96 -8.95 -19.38
C LEU A 316 -14.31 -7.48 -19.08
N TYR A 317 -13.52 -6.85 -18.21
CA TYR A 317 -13.75 -5.47 -17.74
C TYR A 317 -12.63 -4.50 -18.15
N GLY A 318 -11.88 -4.81 -19.20
CA GLY A 318 -10.75 -4.00 -19.69
C GLY A 318 -9.47 -4.19 -18.89
N ALA A 319 -9.58 -4.39 -17.57
CA ALA A 319 -8.51 -4.94 -16.74
C ALA A 319 -9.02 -6.15 -15.92
N GLN A 320 -8.14 -7.13 -15.70
CA GLN A 320 -8.41 -8.30 -14.87
C GLN A 320 -7.46 -8.35 -13.67
N ALA A 321 -7.95 -8.86 -12.54
CA ALA A 321 -7.15 -9.07 -11.33
C ALA A 321 -7.03 -10.56 -11.03
N ILE A 322 -5.80 -11.09 -11.04
CA ILE A 322 -5.48 -12.48 -10.63
C ILE A 322 -4.65 -12.48 -9.35
N ARG A 323 -4.71 -13.54 -8.55
CA ARG A 323 -3.93 -13.69 -7.32
C ARG A 323 -2.52 -14.11 -7.69
N SER A 324 -1.53 -13.34 -7.24
CA SER A 324 -0.11 -13.57 -7.55
C SER A 324 0.45 -14.86 -6.93
N SER A 325 -0.31 -15.54 -6.07
CA SER A 325 0.05 -16.77 -5.35
C SER A 325 -0.38 -18.08 -6.05
N ASP A 326 -1.41 -18.07 -6.89
CA ASP A 326 -1.91 -19.26 -7.59
C ASP A 326 -2.44 -18.97 -9.01
N PHE A 327 -2.31 -17.72 -9.48
CA PHE A 327 -2.72 -17.22 -10.80
C PHE A 327 -4.22 -17.35 -11.12
N ARG A 328 -5.04 -17.73 -10.15
CA ARG A 328 -6.50 -17.74 -10.24
C ARG A 328 -7.07 -16.34 -10.11
N THR A 329 -8.29 -16.12 -10.58
CA THR A 329 -8.96 -14.82 -10.51
C THR A 329 -9.12 -14.36 -9.05
N ALA A 330 -8.83 -13.08 -8.80
CA ALA A 330 -8.84 -12.46 -7.47
C ALA A 330 -10.13 -11.69 -7.21
N SER A 331 -10.52 -10.87 -8.19
CA SER A 331 -11.69 -10.00 -8.16
C SER A 331 -12.00 -9.54 -9.57
N ARG A 332 -13.28 -9.28 -9.87
CA ARG A 332 -13.66 -8.64 -11.13
C ARG A 332 -13.22 -7.17 -11.09
N PHE A 333 -12.27 -6.83 -11.97
CA PHE A 333 -11.76 -5.46 -12.19
C PHE A 333 -11.02 -4.82 -11.00
N VAL A 334 -10.41 -3.67 -11.24
CA VAL A 334 -9.80 -2.81 -10.21
C VAL A 334 -10.91 -2.05 -9.48
N PRO A 335 -10.98 -2.06 -8.13
CA PRO A 335 -12.07 -1.41 -7.41
C PRO A 335 -12.15 0.08 -7.74
N GLY A 336 -13.31 0.51 -8.25
CA GLY A 336 -13.66 1.92 -8.29
C GLY A 336 -13.33 2.71 -9.56
N LEU A 337 -13.47 2.14 -10.78
CA LEU A 337 -13.45 2.89 -12.04
C LEU A 337 -14.79 2.77 -12.80
N ARG A 338 -15.16 3.78 -13.60
CA ARG A 338 -16.25 3.72 -14.58
C ARG A 338 -15.68 3.59 -15.99
N LYS A 339 -16.30 2.73 -16.80
CA LYS A 339 -15.97 2.54 -18.22
C LYS A 339 -16.34 3.79 -19.04
N SER A 340 -15.54 4.10 -20.06
CA SER A 340 -15.98 4.91 -21.18
C SER A 340 -16.54 3.99 -22.29
N ALA A 341 -16.63 4.48 -23.54
CA ALA A 341 -16.97 3.64 -24.69
C ALA A 341 -15.81 2.73 -25.15
N ALA A 342 -14.58 3.00 -24.69
CA ALA A 342 -13.40 2.17 -24.91
C ALA A 342 -12.82 1.71 -23.57
N LEU A 343 -12.13 0.57 -23.58
CA LEU A 343 -11.46 0.02 -22.40
C LEU A 343 -9.97 -0.09 -22.69
N GLU A 344 -9.27 0.97 -22.27
CA GLU A 344 -7.86 1.20 -22.56
C GLU A 344 -7.10 1.44 -21.26
N THR A 345 -6.50 0.39 -20.72
CA THR A 345 -5.49 0.46 -19.67
C THR A 345 -4.12 0.62 -20.32
N TRP A 346 -3.65 1.85 -20.44
CA TRP A 346 -2.35 2.16 -21.05
C TRP A 346 -1.19 2.03 -20.06
N ASN A 347 -1.43 2.27 -18.77
CA ASN A 347 -0.44 2.02 -17.72
C ASN A 347 -1.11 1.67 -16.39
N VAL A 348 -0.42 0.88 -15.59
CA VAL A 348 -0.66 0.70 -14.16
C VAL A 348 0.70 0.76 -13.45
N PHE A 349 0.76 1.39 -12.29
CA PHE A 349 1.95 1.47 -11.44
C PHE A 349 1.51 1.50 -9.97
N VAL A 350 2.29 0.91 -9.05
CA VAL A 350 1.98 0.92 -7.62
C VAL A 350 3.13 1.55 -6.85
N ASP A 351 2.85 2.60 -6.06
CA ASP A 351 3.88 3.25 -5.23
C ASP A 351 4.25 2.43 -3.98
N SER A 352 5.35 2.84 -3.34
CA SER A 352 5.83 2.28 -2.07
C SER A 352 4.78 2.30 -0.93
N ARG A 353 3.73 3.11 -1.05
CA ARG A 353 2.59 3.26 -0.13
C ARG A 353 1.36 2.44 -0.53
N GLY A 354 1.48 1.58 -1.55
CA GLY A 354 0.40 0.72 -2.04
C GLY A 354 -0.66 1.46 -2.87
N CYS A 355 -0.50 2.76 -3.11
CA CYS A 355 -1.40 3.49 -3.98
C CYS A 355 -1.11 3.11 -5.43
N TYR A 356 -2.15 2.68 -6.14
CA TYR A 356 -2.07 2.39 -7.56
C TYR A 356 -2.44 3.63 -8.40
N TYR A 357 -1.73 3.76 -9.51
CA TYR A 357 -1.85 4.83 -10.49
C TYR A 357 -2.20 4.17 -11.81
N ILE A 358 -3.38 4.50 -12.35
CA ILE A 358 -3.89 3.90 -13.59
C ILE A 358 -4.16 4.97 -14.63
N GLY A 359 -3.64 4.77 -15.84
CA GLY A 359 -3.77 5.71 -16.96
C GLY A 359 -4.38 5.06 -18.20
N GLY A 360 -5.03 5.89 -19.01
CA GLY A 360 -5.80 5.49 -20.18
C GLY A 360 -7.26 5.97 -20.08
N TYR A 361 -8.17 5.44 -20.88
CA TYR A 361 -9.44 6.12 -21.23
C TYR A 361 -10.56 5.97 -20.18
N TYR A 362 -10.21 6.20 -18.91
CA TYR A 362 -11.10 6.24 -17.75
C TYR A 362 -11.52 7.69 -17.44
N THR A 363 -12.84 7.94 -17.44
CA THR A 363 -13.41 9.26 -17.21
C THR A 363 -13.61 9.57 -15.73
N SER A 364 -14.00 8.59 -14.92
CA SER A 364 -14.26 8.76 -13.49
C SER A 364 -14.15 7.45 -12.70
N LYS A 365 -14.15 7.57 -11.37
CA LYS A 365 -14.26 6.47 -10.40
C LYS A 365 -15.69 5.94 -10.31
N ALA A 366 -15.88 4.77 -9.71
CA ALA A 366 -17.22 4.22 -9.43
C ALA A 366 -18.07 5.16 -8.55
N ASP A 367 -17.43 5.80 -7.56
CA ASP A 367 -18.01 6.85 -6.71
C ASP A 367 -18.36 8.16 -7.46
N GLY A 368 -17.92 8.32 -8.72
CA GLY A 368 -18.17 9.49 -9.56
C GLY A 368 -17.01 10.48 -9.66
N THR A 369 -15.98 10.38 -8.81
CA THR A 369 -14.79 11.26 -8.83
C THR A 369 -14.15 11.26 -10.22
N TRP A 370 -14.05 12.41 -10.87
CA TRP A 370 -13.44 12.54 -12.20
C TRP A 370 -11.95 12.17 -12.20
N LEU A 371 -11.49 11.55 -13.29
CA LEU A 371 -10.11 11.04 -13.43
C LEU A 371 -9.34 11.61 -14.63
N GLY A 372 -10.01 12.19 -15.62
CA GLY A 372 -9.34 12.88 -16.73
C GLY A 372 -8.34 12.04 -17.54
N GLY A 373 -8.45 10.72 -17.51
CA GLY A 373 -7.51 9.80 -18.16
C GLY A 373 -6.31 9.35 -17.32
N PHE A 374 -6.15 9.82 -16.07
CA PHE A 374 -5.10 9.35 -15.16
C PHE A 374 -5.52 9.47 -13.68
N GLY A 375 -5.72 8.33 -13.03
CA GLY A 375 -6.22 8.27 -11.65
C GLY A 375 -5.22 7.71 -10.64
N ARG A 376 -5.01 8.43 -9.54
CA ARG A 376 -4.42 7.89 -8.32
C ARG A 376 -5.50 7.34 -7.39
N MET A 377 -5.27 6.13 -6.90
CA MET A 377 -6.20 5.36 -6.07
C MET A 377 -5.41 4.71 -4.94
N CYS A 378 -5.88 4.88 -3.71
CA CYS A 378 -5.32 4.25 -2.52
C CYS A 378 -6.51 3.67 -1.75
N GLU A 379 -6.46 2.40 -1.37
CA GLU A 379 -7.43 1.94 -0.36
C GLU A 379 -7.06 2.58 1.00
N PRO A 380 -8.04 3.04 1.80
CA PRO A 380 -7.78 3.42 3.18
C PRO A 380 -7.12 2.27 3.94
N VAL A 381 -6.23 2.58 4.89
CA VAL A 381 -5.73 1.54 5.80
C VAL A 381 -6.93 1.03 6.60
N ALA A 382 -7.13 -0.29 6.61
CA ALA A 382 -8.31 -0.89 7.23
C ALA A 382 -8.25 -0.69 8.76
N ALA A 383 -9.39 -0.37 9.36
CA ALA A 383 -9.47 -0.03 10.77
C ALA A 383 -9.55 -1.29 11.66
N PRO A 384 -8.91 -1.32 12.85
CA PRO A 384 -8.97 -2.48 13.76
C PRO A 384 -10.39 -2.91 14.08
N THR A 385 -10.65 -4.22 14.12
CA THR A 385 -11.95 -4.77 14.53
C THR A 385 -11.88 -5.31 15.96
N ASN A 386 -13.04 -5.59 16.57
CA ASN A 386 -13.16 -6.13 17.93
C ASN A 386 -12.38 -5.32 18.99
N VAL A 387 -12.34 -3.99 18.85
CA VAL A 387 -11.65 -3.11 19.80
C VAL A 387 -12.37 -3.13 21.14
N THR A 388 -11.69 -3.64 22.15
CA THR A 388 -12.20 -3.88 23.50
C THR A 388 -11.24 -3.28 24.52
N GLY A 389 -11.74 -3.04 25.73
CA GLY A 389 -10.94 -2.52 26.84
C GLY A 389 -11.37 -3.13 28.16
N THR A 390 -10.40 -3.61 28.93
CA THR A 390 -10.58 -4.26 30.23
C THR A 390 -9.99 -3.39 31.32
N ASN A 391 -10.78 -3.06 32.35
CA ASN A 391 -10.26 -2.45 33.57
C ASN A 391 -9.39 -3.46 34.33
N LEU A 392 -8.23 -3.03 34.82
CA LEU A 392 -7.28 -3.84 35.60
C LEU A 392 -7.02 -3.28 37.02
N GLY A 393 -7.80 -2.29 37.47
CA GLY A 393 -7.59 -1.61 38.74
C GLY A 393 -6.60 -0.45 38.59
N GLY A 394 -7.10 0.77 38.39
CA GLY A 394 -6.24 1.94 38.13
C GLY A 394 -5.43 1.86 36.82
N SER A 395 -5.83 0.98 35.91
CA SER A 395 -5.20 0.73 34.61
C SER A 395 -6.22 0.15 33.63
N ALA A 396 -6.01 0.33 32.33
CA ALA A 396 -6.88 -0.21 31.28
C ALA A 396 -6.06 -0.96 30.22
N ARG A 397 -6.38 -2.23 29.96
CA ARG A 397 -5.81 -2.99 28.85
C ARG A 397 -6.74 -2.94 27.65
N LEU A 398 -6.26 -2.36 26.57
CA LEU A 398 -6.91 -2.36 25.26
C LEU A 398 -6.48 -3.59 24.46
N ALA A 399 -7.41 -4.19 23.71
CA ALA A 399 -7.16 -5.33 22.83
C ALA A 399 -8.02 -5.22 21.56
N TRP A 400 -7.53 -5.73 20.44
CA TRP A 400 -8.23 -5.69 19.15
C TRP A 400 -7.79 -6.82 18.22
N THR A 401 -8.53 -7.00 17.12
CA THR A 401 -8.14 -7.87 16.00
C THR A 401 -7.34 -7.06 14.97
N ALA A 402 -6.26 -7.63 14.44
CA ALA A 402 -5.51 -7.03 13.35
C ALA A 402 -6.37 -6.98 12.07
N PRO A 403 -6.54 -5.83 11.40
CA PRO A 403 -7.40 -5.72 10.23
C PRO A 403 -6.69 -6.20 8.96
N ASN A 404 -7.43 -6.85 8.07
CA ASN A 404 -6.95 -7.18 6.73
C ASN A 404 -6.93 -5.90 5.88
N SER A 405 -5.76 -5.47 5.41
CA SER A 405 -5.58 -4.24 4.65
C SER A 405 -4.68 -4.46 3.43
N GLN A 406 -4.88 -3.65 2.39
CA GLN A 406 -4.12 -3.64 1.14
C GLN A 406 -2.59 -3.66 1.34
N LEU A 407 -2.11 -3.05 2.42
CA LEU A 407 -0.72 -3.16 2.87
C LEU A 407 -0.63 -3.82 4.25
N PRO A 408 0.44 -4.60 4.52
CA PRO A 408 0.70 -5.14 5.85
C PRO A 408 0.69 -4.06 6.94
N VAL A 409 -0.08 -4.32 8.00
CA VAL A 409 -0.09 -3.52 9.22
C VAL A 409 1.20 -3.76 10.00
N THR A 410 1.89 -2.71 10.39
CA THR A 410 3.17 -2.76 11.13
C THR A 410 3.10 -2.18 12.54
N GLY A 411 1.94 -1.63 12.92
CA GLY A 411 1.66 -1.23 14.29
C GLY A 411 0.34 -0.50 14.41
N TYR A 412 0.14 0.09 15.59
CA TYR A 412 -1.08 0.77 15.99
C TYR A 412 -0.74 2.01 16.81
N ARG A 413 -1.49 3.09 16.61
CA ARG A 413 -1.44 4.31 17.42
C ARG A 413 -2.63 4.33 18.37
N ILE A 414 -2.35 4.55 19.65
CA ILE A 414 -3.35 4.63 20.71
C ILE A 414 -3.46 6.10 21.15
N GLN A 415 -4.69 6.61 21.16
CA GLN A 415 -4.99 7.98 21.57
C GLN A 415 -5.98 7.97 22.75
N ARG A 416 -5.87 8.94 23.65
CA ARG A 416 -6.84 9.22 24.73
C ARG A 416 -7.33 10.64 24.52
N ASN A 417 -8.65 10.82 24.37
CA ASN A 417 -9.27 12.12 24.06
C ASN A 417 -8.56 12.85 22.90
N GLY A 418 -8.29 12.13 21.80
CA GLY A 418 -7.59 12.65 20.61
C GLY A 418 -6.06 12.80 20.73
N THR A 419 -5.50 12.86 21.94
CA THR A 419 -4.04 12.96 22.15
C THR A 419 -3.39 11.58 22.07
N THR A 420 -2.33 11.42 21.27
CA THR A 420 -1.55 10.17 21.21
C THR A 420 -0.88 9.90 22.56
N ILE A 421 -1.11 8.72 23.13
CA ILE A 421 -0.50 8.27 24.40
C ILE A 421 0.54 7.16 24.20
N GLY A 422 0.63 6.59 23.00
CA GLY A 422 1.65 5.61 22.64
C GLY A 422 1.35 4.89 21.34
N GLU A 423 2.29 4.03 20.95
CA GLU A 423 2.16 3.12 19.81
C GLU A 423 2.65 1.72 20.18
N THR A 424 2.23 0.70 19.43
CA THR A 424 2.68 -0.69 19.60
C THR A 424 2.68 -1.43 18.26
N SER A 425 3.50 -2.47 18.13
CA SER A 425 3.44 -3.44 17.03
C SER A 425 2.47 -4.60 17.30
N THR A 426 2.04 -4.80 18.55
CA THR A 426 1.15 -5.90 18.96
C THR A 426 -0.32 -5.45 19.00
N THR A 427 -1.25 -6.40 19.04
CA THR A 427 -2.70 -6.14 19.07
C THR A 427 -3.26 -5.81 20.46
N THR A 428 -2.41 -5.42 21.41
CA THR A 428 -2.83 -5.00 22.76
C THR A 428 -1.97 -3.88 23.30
N PHE A 429 -2.54 -2.99 24.13
CA PHE A 429 -1.82 -1.89 24.78
C PHE A 429 -2.37 -1.65 26.19
N THR A 430 -1.51 -1.52 27.19
CA THR A 430 -1.94 -1.27 28.58
C THR A 430 -1.65 0.17 28.96
N VAL A 431 -2.69 0.91 29.32
CA VAL A 431 -2.63 2.28 29.82
C VAL A 431 -2.59 2.22 31.36
N ALA A 432 -1.43 2.51 31.94
CA ALA A 432 -1.22 2.53 33.38
C ALA A 432 -1.61 3.87 34.02
N ASN A 433 -1.63 3.91 35.36
CA ASN A 433 -1.78 5.12 36.18
C ASN A 433 -3.04 5.94 35.85
N LEU A 434 -4.17 5.25 35.72
CA LEU A 434 -5.49 5.85 35.53
C LEU A 434 -6.18 6.00 36.89
N ALA A 435 -6.88 7.13 37.09
CA ALA A 435 -7.74 7.31 38.24
C ALA A 435 -9.06 6.52 38.05
N ALA A 436 -9.91 6.47 39.08
CA ALA A 436 -11.28 6.02 38.90
C ALA A 436 -12.03 6.99 37.97
N GLY A 437 -12.67 6.47 36.93
CA GLY A 437 -13.38 7.28 35.94
C GLY A 437 -13.55 6.60 34.58
N THR A 438 -14.33 7.23 33.70
CA THR A 438 -14.62 6.73 32.37
C THR A 438 -13.71 7.40 31.33
N TYR A 439 -12.98 6.59 30.57
CA TYR A 439 -12.01 7.05 29.57
C TYR A 439 -12.38 6.57 28.17
N THR A 440 -12.32 7.48 27.19
CA THR A 440 -12.43 7.13 25.76
C THR A 440 -11.04 7.01 25.16
N PHE A 441 -10.71 5.81 24.71
CA PHE A 441 -9.51 5.51 23.95
C PHE A 441 -9.86 5.32 22.47
N THR A 442 -8.93 5.58 21.57
CA THR A 442 -9.05 5.20 20.16
C THR A 442 -7.81 4.46 19.69
N VAL A 443 -7.99 3.52 18.76
CA VAL A 443 -6.93 2.73 18.15
C VAL A 443 -6.98 2.88 16.64
N ALA A 444 -5.88 3.30 16.02
CA ALA A 444 -5.73 3.33 14.56
C ALA A 444 -4.62 2.36 14.13
N ALA A 445 -4.88 1.52 13.13
CA ALA A 445 -3.85 0.68 12.50
C ALA A 445 -2.91 1.55 11.66
N ARG A 446 -1.64 1.15 11.56
CA ARG A 446 -0.61 1.77 10.73
C ARG A 446 -0.05 0.75 9.75
N ASP A 447 -0.05 1.05 8.46
CA ASP A 447 0.55 0.18 7.45
C ASP A 447 2.09 0.33 7.39
N LYS A 448 2.75 -0.53 6.60
CA LYS A 448 4.21 -0.48 6.36
C LYS A 448 4.74 0.85 5.77
N SER A 449 3.86 1.74 5.33
CA SER A 449 4.20 3.03 4.71
C SER A 449 3.90 4.23 5.62
N GLY A 450 3.51 3.98 6.87
CA GLY A 450 3.23 5.02 7.86
C GLY A 450 1.83 5.63 7.75
N ARG A 451 0.98 5.18 6.83
CA ARG A 451 -0.42 5.63 6.74
C ARG A 451 -1.22 5.05 7.90
N PHE A 452 -2.14 5.81 8.45
CA PHE A 452 -3.05 5.38 9.51
C PHE A 452 -4.46 5.10 9.00
N SER A 453 -5.17 4.18 9.64
CA SER A 453 -6.61 3.96 9.46
C SER A 453 -7.43 5.09 10.09
N THR A 454 -8.73 5.11 9.80
CA THR A 454 -9.72 5.69 10.71
C THR A 454 -9.54 5.05 12.10
N ALA A 455 -9.54 5.85 13.16
CA ALA A 455 -9.40 5.35 14.52
C ALA A 455 -10.74 4.78 15.03
N VAL A 456 -10.69 3.65 15.72
CA VAL A 456 -11.87 3.01 16.33
C VAL A 456 -11.86 3.28 17.83
N SER A 457 -12.98 3.81 18.34
CA SER A 457 -13.13 4.20 19.74
C SER A 457 -13.58 3.04 20.63
N VAL A 458 -13.08 3.01 21.86
CA VAL A 458 -13.59 2.17 22.94
C VAL A 458 -13.63 2.95 24.25
N THR A 459 -14.71 2.79 25.01
CA THR A 459 -14.89 3.42 26.32
C THR A 459 -14.58 2.41 27.40
N VAL A 460 -13.76 2.79 28.39
CA VAL A 460 -13.41 1.95 29.54
C VAL A 460 -13.70 2.70 30.84
N THR A 461 -14.60 2.14 31.64
CA THR A 461 -14.81 2.58 33.03
C THR A 461 -13.75 1.93 33.90
N VAL A 462 -12.75 2.71 34.32
CA VAL A 462 -11.73 2.29 35.28
C VAL A 462 -12.29 2.47 36.68
N THR A 463 -12.34 1.39 37.45
CA THR A 463 -12.45 1.45 38.91
C THR A 463 -11.07 1.24 39.52
N VAL A 464 -10.88 1.77 40.72
CA VAL A 464 -9.78 1.37 41.60
C VAL A 464 -10.39 0.50 42.71
N THR A 465 -9.81 -0.68 42.94
CA THR A 465 -10.17 -1.54 44.07
C THR A 465 -9.01 -1.50 45.03
N ASP A 466 -9.07 -0.54 45.94
CA ASP A 466 -8.14 -0.46 47.05
C ASP A 466 -8.37 -1.65 48.01
N ASN A 467 -7.30 -2.20 48.58
CA ASN A 467 -7.30 -3.37 49.45
C ASN A 467 -6.43 -3.24 50.72
N GLN A 468 -5.79 -2.09 50.97
CA GLN A 468 -4.91 -1.87 52.12
C GLN A 468 -5.59 -1.01 53.20
N ALA A 469 -5.24 -1.24 54.46
CA ALA A 469 -5.68 -0.39 55.57
C ALA A 469 -4.73 0.81 55.75
N PRO A 470 -5.16 1.94 56.34
CA PRO A 470 -4.30 3.10 56.55
C PRO A 470 -3.12 2.83 57.48
N ASN A 471 -2.15 3.74 57.45
CA ASN A 471 -1.09 3.78 58.46
C ASN A 471 -1.63 4.21 59.84
N PRO A 472 -1.01 3.77 60.95
CA PRO A 472 -1.37 4.23 62.29
C PRO A 472 -1.27 5.76 62.43
N PRO A 473 -2.18 6.42 63.18
CA PRO A 473 -2.09 7.86 63.46
C PRO A 473 -0.78 8.25 64.16
N PRO A 474 0.03 9.15 63.59
CA PRO A 474 1.26 9.62 64.23
C PRO A 474 0.96 10.69 65.30
N GLY A 475 1.91 10.92 66.21
CA GLY A 475 1.85 12.04 67.16
C GLY A 475 0.69 12.00 68.15
N VAL A 476 0.25 10.80 68.56
CA VAL A 476 -0.77 10.66 69.62
C VAL A 476 -0.23 11.20 70.94
N ALA A 477 -1.02 12.02 71.63
CA ALA A 477 -0.75 12.56 72.95
C ALA A 477 -2.03 12.62 73.80
N ALA A 478 -1.89 12.65 75.12
CA ALA A 478 -3.00 12.83 76.07
C ALA A 478 -2.64 13.87 77.13
N ALA A 479 -3.60 14.73 77.50
CA ALA A 479 -3.46 15.77 78.51
C ALA A 479 -4.72 15.88 79.37
N LEU A 480 -4.58 16.31 80.64
CA LEU A 480 -5.74 16.58 81.49
C LEU A 480 -6.40 17.90 81.10
N VAL A 481 -7.74 17.93 81.13
CA VAL A 481 -8.58 19.13 81.02
C VAL A 481 -9.42 19.25 82.28
N ASN A 482 -9.46 20.45 82.86
CA ASN A 482 -10.20 20.78 84.08
C ASN A 482 -9.94 19.81 85.26
N GLY A 483 -8.74 19.22 85.32
CA GLY A 483 -8.29 18.29 86.36
C GLY A 483 -8.96 16.92 86.39
N LYS A 484 -9.94 16.63 85.53
CA LYS A 484 -10.76 15.38 85.59
C LYS A 484 -11.07 14.73 84.23
N GLN A 485 -10.93 15.46 83.12
CA GLN A 485 -11.20 14.96 81.78
C GLN A 485 -9.88 14.70 81.04
N VAL A 486 -9.87 13.78 80.07
CA VAL A 486 -8.67 13.52 79.25
C VAL A 486 -8.90 13.98 77.82
N LYS A 487 -8.11 14.94 77.36
CA LYS A 487 -8.02 15.32 75.95
C LYS A 487 -6.94 14.49 75.27
N VAL A 488 -7.34 13.69 74.29
CA VAL A 488 -6.45 12.97 73.36
C VAL A 488 -6.32 13.79 72.08
N THR A 489 -5.11 13.89 71.51
CA THR A 489 -4.82 14.59 70.24
C THR A 489 -3.92 13.74 69.36
N TRP A 490 -3.99 13.89 68.04
CA TRP A 490 -3.15 13.15 67.08
C TRP A 490 -2.95 13.91 65.78
N ASN A 491 -1.95 13.50 64.98
CA ASN A 491 -1.75 14.01 63.63
C ASN A 491 -2.51 13.17 62.58
N ALA A 492 -2.66 13.68 61.37
CA ALA A 492 -3.35 12.96 60.30
C ALA A 492 -2.60 11.67 59.90
N ALA A 493 -3.33 10.55 59.84
CA ALA A 493 -2.82 9.31 59.25
C ALA A 493 -2.81 9.39 57.72
N THR A 494 -1.91 8.63 57.09
CA THR A 494 -1.78 8.50 55.63
C THR A 494 -2.30 7.16 55.13
N ASP A 495 -2.75 7.15 53.88
CA ASP A 495 -3.30 5.98 53.19
C ASP A 495 -2.63 5.87 51.81
N LEU A 496 -1.52 5.12 51.76
CA LEU A 496 -0.54 5.07 50.68
C LEU A 496 0.18 3.70 50.72
N PRO A 497 0.63 3.14 49.58
CA PRO A 497 0.84 3.80 48.29
C PRO A 497 -0.19 3.48 47.18
N ASN A 498 -1.33 2.89 47.52
CA ASN A 498 -2.27 2.36 46.52
C ASN A 498 -2.80 3.42 45.52
N PRO A 499 -2.84 3.13 44.20
CA PRO A 499 -3.44 4.02 43.19
C PRO A 499 -4.92 4.29 43.47
N GLY A 500 -5.22 5.51 43.94
CA GLY A 500 -6.57 5.90 44.34
C GLY A 500 -6.95 5.52 45.77
N GLY A 501 -5.98 5.33 46.67
CA GLY A 501 -6.18 5.07 48.11
C GLY A 501 -7.30 5.94 48.69
N VAL A 502 -8.32 5.29 49.25
CA VAL A 502 -9.64 5.92 49.42
C VAL A 502 -9.71 6.89 50.60
N GLY A 503 -8.65 6.96 51.41
CA GLY A 503 -8.41 7.97 52.42
C GLY A 503 -9.11 7.70 53.74
N VAL A 504 -8.50 8.21 54.81
CA VAL A 504 -9.02 8.07 56.18
C VAL A 504 -10.37 8.78 56.30
N ALA A 505 -11.42 8.02 56.60
CA ALA A 505 -12.78 8.48 56.81
C ALA A 505 -13.05 8.86 58.27
N SER A 506 -12.42 8.15 59.22
CA SER A 506 -12.60 8.36 60.65
C SER A 506 -11.42 7.83 61.47
N TYR A 507 -11.46 8.06 62.78
CA TYR A 507 -10.52 7.53 63.75
C TYR A 507 -11.29 6.85 64.87
N TRP A 508 -10.78 5.71 65.36
CA TRP A 508 -11.23 5.12 66.62
C TRP A 508 -10.28 5.57 67.72
N VAL A 509 -10.80 6.26 68.73
CA VAL A 509 -10.08 6.54 69.98
C VAL A 509 -10.49 5.46 70.97
N VAL A 510 -9.53 4.65 71.44
CA VAL A 510 -9.76 3.52 72.35
C VAL A 510 -9.10 3.80 73.69
N ARG A 511 -9.84 3.58 74.78
CA ARG A 511 -9.36 3.64 76.17
C ARG A 511 -9.39 2.26 76.81
N ASP A 512 -8.29 1.89 77.46
CA ASP A 512 -8.12 0.67 78.27
C ASP A 512 -8.65 -0.60 77.57
N TRP A 513 -8.56 -0.65 76.24
CA TRP A 513 -9.11 -1.69 75.34
C TRP A 513 -10.62 -2.00 75.49
N THR A 514 -11.35 -1.22 76.27
CA THR A 514 -12.73 -1.52 76.71
C THR A 514 -13.74 -0.44 76.36
N THR A 515 -13.29 0.79 76.10
CA THR A 515 -14.14 1.91 75.65
C THR A 515 -13.63 2.42 74.30
N GLN A 516 -14.52 2.66 73.34
CA GLN A 516 -14.15 3.20 72.03
C GLN A 516 -15.08 4.33 71.57
N TRP A 517 -14.53 5.31 70.85
CA TRP A 517 -15.28 6.43 70.27
C TRP A 517 -14.85 6.69 68.82
N LEU A 518 -15.83 7.00 67.98
CA LEU A 518 -15.63 7.30 66.56
C LEU A 518 -15.51 8.82 66.35
N VAL A 519 -14.41 9.26 65.73
CA VAL A 519 -14.14 10.67 65.42
C VAL A 519 -14.01 10.86 63.90
N PRO A 520 -14.92 11.60 63.23
CA PRO A 520 -14.85 11.82 61.79
C PRO A 520 -13.55 12.49 61.33
N ALA A 521 -12.98 12.05 60.21
CA ALA A 521 -11.75 12.62 59.66
C ALA A 521 -11.93 14.00 58.99
N SER A 522 -13.16 14.50 58.92
CA SER A 522 -13.48 15.91 58.63
C SER A 522 -13.35 16.83 59.86
N GLY A 523 -13.32 16.27 61.08
CA GLY A 523 -13.26 17.03 62.32
C GLY A 523 -11.84 17.31 62.83
N THR A 524 -11.76 18.20 63.83
CA THR A 524 -10.54 18.49 64.60
C THR A 524 -9.92 17.20 65.14
N ARG A 525 -8.59 17.05 65.06
CA ARG A 525 -7.87 15.83 65.50
C ARG A 525 -7.68 15.77 67.02
N GLN A 526 -8.80 15.76 67.73
CA GLN A 526 -8.88 15.67 69.17
C GLN A 526 -10.13 14.92 69.61
N TYR A 527 -10.07 14.28 70.77
CA TYR A 527 -11.22 13.75 71.49
C TYR A 527 -11.10 14.16 72.97
N ILE A 528 -12.22 14.42 73.64
CA ILE A 528 -12.25 14.71 75.08
C ILE A 528 -13.08 13.62 75.75
N ASP A 529 -12.41 12.72 76.46
CA ASP A 529 -13.04 11.77 77.36
C ASP A 529 -13.45 12.49 78.65
N THR A 530 -14.74 12.81 78.74
CA THR A 530 -15.33 13.48 79.90
C THR A 530 -15.53 12.53 81.09
N ASN A 531 -15.42 11.21 80.86
CA ASN A 531 -15.81 10.14 81.78
C ASN A 531 -14.61 9.23 82.09
N ALA A 532 -13.41 9.80 82.11
CA ALA A 532 -12.18 9.12 82.51
C ALA A 532 -12.18 8.89 84.02
N SER A 533 -12.17 7.63 84.46
CA SER A 533 -12.15 7.29 85.88
C SER A 533 -10.76 7.45 86.48
N LYS A 534 -10.69 7.79 87.78
CA LYS A 534 -9.45 7.96 88.56
C LYS A 534 -8.45 6.81 88.34
N GLY A 535 -7.15 7.14 88.38
CA GLY A 535 -6.03 6.22 88.14
C GLY A 535 -5.44 6.31 86.74
N THR A 536 -4.50 5.43 86.43
CA THR A 536 -3.81 5.42 85.13
C THR A 536 -4.70 4.88 84.02
N ARG A 537 -4.79 5.62 82.91
CA ARG A 537 -5.57 5.31 81.71
C ARG A 537 -4.67 5.24 80.49
N ARG A 538 -4.86 4.23 79.65
CA ARG A 538 -4.17 4.02 78.37
C ARG A 538 -5.10 4.40 77.22
N TYR A 539 -4.67 5.33 76.37
CA TYR A 539 -5.35 5.67 75.13
C TYR A 539 -4.53 5.23 73.92
N GLN A 540 -5.22 4.80 72.86
CA GLN A 540 -4.63 4.40 71.60
C GLN A 540 -5.59 4.78 70.46
N VAL A 541 -5.06 5.36 69.38
CA VAL A 541 -5.86 5.83 68.23
C VAL A 541 -5.59 4.95 67.00
N PHE A 542 -6.64 4.65 66.25
CA PHE A 542 -6.61 3.90 64.99
C PHE A 542 -7.22 4.76 63.89
N ALA A 543 -6.74 4.64 62.66
CA ALA A 543 -7.35 5.26 61.48
C ALA A 543 -8.24 4.25 60.76
N VAL A 544 -9.35 4.70 60.18
CA VAL A 544 -10.28 3.87 59.41
C VAL A 544 -10.53 4.52 58.06
N ASP A 545 -10.37 3.78 56.97
CA ASP A 545 -10.60 4.27 55.60
C ASP A 545 -12.09 4.21 55.18
N ARG A 546 -12.38 4.71 53.96
CA ARG A 546 -13.72 4.61 53.34
C ARG A 546 -14.13 3.19 52.93
N GLY A 547 -13.20 2.22 52.96
CA GLY A 547 -13.46 0.78 52.81
C GLY A 547 -13.75 0.06 54.14
N ASN A 548 -13.83 0.81 55.26
CA ASN A 548 -13.98 0.32 56.64
C ASN A 548 -12.83 -0.58 57.15
N ARG A 549 -11.64 -0.54 56.53
CA ARG A 549 -10.46 -1.23 57.07
C ARG A 549 -9.76 -0.33 58.08
N ILE A 550 -9.19 -0.95 59.11
CA ILE A 550 -8.67 -0.29 60.30
C ILE A 550 -7.14 -0.45 60.31
N SER A 551 -6.43 0.64 60.58
CA SER A 551 -4.97 0.65 60.70
C SER A 551 -4.48 -0.26 61.85
N ALA A 552 -3.17 -0.51 61.88
CA ALA A 552 -2.53 -0.86 63.14
C ALA A 552 -2.79 0.25 64.20
N GLY A 553 -2.74 -0.11 65.49
CA GLY A 553 -2.85 0.89 66.55
C GLY A 553 -1.61 1.78 66.59
N SER A 554 -1.81 3.09 66.73
CA SER A 554 -0.74 4.05 67.07
C SER A 554 0.04 3.68 68.33
N THR A 555 1.19 4.31 68.57
CA THR A 555 1.90 4.19 69.85
C THR A 555 0.96 4.58 71.00
N PRO A 556 0.73 3.72 72.00
CA PRO A 556 -0.19 4.00 73.09
C PRO A 556 0.37 5.09 74.02
N VAL A 557 -0.52 5.91 74.56
CA VAL A 557 -0.18 6.95 75.55
C VAL A 557 -0.88 6.66 76.88
N THR A 558 -0.20 6.92 77.99
CA THR A 558 -0.72 6.70 79.35
C THR A 558 -0.75 8.00 80.13
N ILE A 559 -1.85 8.24 80.85
CA ILE A 559 -2.07 9.44 81.67
C ILE A 559 -2.74 9.04 82.99
N THR A 560 -2.41 9.72 84.09
CA THR A 560 -3.05 9.46 85.39
C THR A 560 -4.15 10.50 85.64
N VAL A 561 -5.37 10.04 85.87
CA VAL A 561 -6.51 10.87 86.28
C VAL A 561 -6.53 10.98 87.81
N PRO A 562 -6.57 12.20 88.40
CA PRO A 562 -6.55 12.42 89.85
C PRO A 562 -7.68 11.80 90.67
#